data_AF-A0A1I2QHA6-F1
#
_entry.id   AF-A0A1I2QHA6-F1
#
_cell.length_a   1.000
_cell.length_b   1.000
_cell.length_c   1.000
_cell.angle_alpha   90.00
_cell.angle_beta   90.00
_cell.angle_gamma   90.00
#
_symmetry.space_group_name_H-M   'P 1'
#
loop_
_entity.id
_entity.type
_entity.pdbx_description
1 polymer ?
#
loop_
_entity_poly.entity_id
_entity_poly.type
_entity_poly.pdbx_seq_one_letter_code
_entity_poly.pdbx_strand_id
1 'polypeptide(L)'
;MKQAFLWMLALCLIFVSGCSLLSGKNVDQADKNSDEEEVKQAVTDVEGMLREGPGKYAGDKYDEEKVKAELDKLPDNLTADEAYDYLVALLAEDYKPHVKVYDSLDPTIKTNVKTPGGVNAPKGELPKQVNVEILLDASGSMAGRVSGGVKMNLAKEAIRDFVSKLPEGAQVALRVYGHKGSNQQKDKELSCKSTEVVYPLGAYDKSSFQKSLDKFRPMGWTPLAAAIEQAKNDLSENTGENVENIIYVVSDGIETCGGDPVKAAKELHESEIQAIVNIIGFDVDNEGQRALKKVAEAGGGKYTTVTTGEDLRKHLEKEYERLAEEWELWGIKSWLDAEYQWGDKWEELFDANQAIQHKFIREREDVGCKGLFSIIWKITR
;
A
#
# COMPACT_ATOMS: atom_id res chain seq x y z
N MET A 1 -4.98 16.47 17.52
CA MET A 1 -4.93 15.51 18.65
C MET A 1 -3.55 15.38 19.33
N LYS A 2 -2.45 15.97 18.82
CA LYS A 2 -1.12 15.91 19.46
C LYS A 2 -0.86 16.92 20.60
N GLN A 3 -1.76 17.89 20.83
CA GLN A 3 -1.59 18.91 21.89
C GLN A 3 -2.36 18.64 23.19
N ALA A 4 -3.26 17.66 23.20
CA ALA A 4 -4.03 17.31 24.41
C ALA A 4 -3.30 16.29 25.31
N PHE A 5 -2.32 15.57 24.78
CA PHE A 5 -1.60 14.53 25.54
C PHE A 5 -0.43 15.08 26.39
N LEU A 6 0.04 16.30 26.07
CA LEU A 6 1.14 16.93 26.79
C LEU A 6 0.73 17.53 28.14
N TRP A 7 -0.57 17.73 28.38
CA TRP A 7 -1.08 18.39 29.59
C TRP A 7 -1.48 17.44 30.71
N MET A 8 -1.52 16.13 30.47
CA MET A 8 -1.86 15.14 31.50
C MET A 8 -0.66 14.57 32.26
N LEU A 9 0.57 14.84 31.80
CA LEU A 9 1.82 14.34 32.41
C LEU A 9 2.52 15.35 33.34
N ALA A 10 1.96 16.56 33.50
CA ALA A 10 2.61 17.66 34.21
C ALA A 10 2.10 17.90 35.64
N LEU A 11 1.42 16.93 36.28
CA LEU A 11 0.78 17.15 37.58
C LEU A 11 1.19 16.23 38.74
N CYS A 12 2.36 15.59 38.69
CA CYS A 12 2.82 14.75 39.81
C CYS A 12 4.24 14.97 40.34
N LEU A 13 4.98 16.00 39.91
CA LEU A 13 6.32 16.24 40.48
C LEU A 13 6.55 17.72 40.76
N ILE A 14 6.22 18.15 41.98
CA ILE A 14 6.82 19.33 42.63
C ILE A 14 7.27 18.88 44.03
N PHE A 15 8.46 19.37 44.41
CA PHE A 15 9.25 19.19 45.64
C PHE A 15 10.17 17.95 45.59
N VAL A 16 11.50 18.06 45.64
CA VAL A 16 12.37 19.00 46.38
C VAL A 16 13.65 19.32 45.60
N SER A 17 14.08 20.57 45.78
CA SER A 17 15.23 21.28 45.22
C SER A 17 16.58 20.90 45.85
N GLY A 18 17.67 20.99 45.08
CA GLY A 18 18.86 21.76 45.49
C GLY A 18 20.26 21.13 45.36
N CYS A 19 21.12 21.79 44.54
CA CYS A 19 22.57 22.03 44.70
C CYS A 19 23.55 20.83 44.53
N SER A 20 24.67 20.83 43.80
CA SER A 20 25.60 21.88 43.31
C SER A 20 26.55 21.36 42.21
N LEU A 21 27.21 22.32 41.54
CA LEU A 21 28.20 22.25 40.45
C LEU A 21 29.67 21.92 40.86
N LEU A 22 30.43 21.41 39.87
CA LEU A 22 31.88 21.54 39.58
C LEU A 22 32.93 20.72 40.39
N SER A 23 33.71 19.86 39.71
CA SER A 23 35.14 20.13 39.35
C SER A 23 35.92 18.87 38.92
N GLY A 24 36.70 18.97 37.83
CA GLY A 24 38.10 18.50 37.76
C GLY A 24 38.43 17.07 37.28
N LYS A 25 39.06 16.97 36.09
CA LYS A 25 39.85 15.82 35.60
C LYS A 25 41.16 15.65 36.38
N ASN A 26 41.58 14.41 36.69
CA ASN A 26 42.81 13.80 36.14
C ASN A 26 43.04 12.34 36.61
N VAL A 27 43.91 11.68 35.85
CA VAL A 27 44.13 10.24 35.67
C VAL A 27 45.36 9.71 36.47
N ASP A 28 45.36 8.38 36.69
CA ASP A 28 46.43 7.44 37.10
C ASP A 28 46.76 7.25 38.60
N GLN A 29 46.42 6.07 39.14
CA GLN A 29 47.41 5.00 39.42
C GLN A 29 46.73 3.69 39.90
N ALA A 30 47.19 2.57 39.36
CA ALA A 30 46.78 1.21 39.71
C ALA A 30 47.53 0.68 40.95
N ASP A 31 46.82 -0.03 41.85
CA ASP A 31 47.34 -1.25 42.50
C ASP A 31 46.22 -2.07 43.21
N LYS A 32 46.03 -3.29 42.70
CA LYS A 32 45.76 -4.60 43.34
C LYS A 32 44.68 -4.83 44.43
N ASN A 33 43.79 -5.76 44.06
CA ASN A 33 43.24 -6.90 44.81
C ASN A 33 42.21 -6.65 45.93
N SER A 34 40.93 -6.76 45.56
CA SER A 34 39.93 -7.59 46.24
C SER A 34 38.87 -8.01 45.21
N ASP A 35 38.54 -9.31 45.13
CA ASP A 35 37.40 -9.81 44.36
C ASP A 35 36.10 -9.39 45.08
N GLU A 36 35.76 -8.11 45.02
CA GLU A 36 34.40 -7.62 45.22
C GLU A 36 33.81 -7.50 43.81
N GLU A 37 32.75 -8.26 43.52
CA GLU A 37 31.98 -8.06 42.29
C GLU A 37 31.46 -6.62 42.29
N GLU A 38 32.14 -5.73 41.57
CA GLU A 38 31.78 -4.33 41.45
C GLU A 38 30.37 -4.25 40.85
N VAL A 39 29.40 -3.78 41.65
CA VAL A 39 28.01 -3.71 41.22
C VAL A 39 27.92 -2.68 40.10
N LYS A 40 27.49 -3.16 38.94
CA LYS A 40 27.34 -2.33 37.74
C LYS A 40 26.32 -1.22 38.03
N GLN A 41 26.70 0.00 37.69
CA GLN A 41 25.79 1.15 37.71
C GLN A 41 24.52 0.86 36.89
N ALA A 42 23.37 0.97 37.54
CA ALA A 42 22.06 0.78 36.95
C ALA A 42 21.65 2.02 36.15
N VAL A 43 20.96 1.77 35.05
CA VAL A 43 20.41 2.85 34.23
C VAL A 43 19.14 3.42 34.86
N THR A 44 18.90 4.70 34.61
CA THR A 44 17.74 5.44 35.16
C THR A 44 16.75 5.87 34.10
N ASP A 45 17.06 5.67 32.82
CA ASP A 45 16.12 5.92 31.73
C ASP A 45 15.25 4.68 31.48
N VAL A 46 13.99 4.92 31.10
CA VAL A 46 12.96 3.88 31.00
C VAL A 46 13.34 2.79 29.99
N GLU A 47 13.95 3.16 28.86
CA GLU A 47 14.34 2.18 27.84
C GLU A 47 15.47 1.28 28.35
N GLY A 48 16.47 1.88 29.01
CA GLY A 48 17.53 1.15 29.68
C GLY A 48 16.96 0.19 30.73
N MET A 49 16.09 0.66 31.62
CA MET A 49 15.53 -0.13 32.74
C MET A 49 14.80 -1.37 32.23
N LEU A 50 14.02 -1.24 31.17
CA LEU A 50 13.32 -2.35 30.51
C LEU A 50 14.28 -3.38 29.87
N ARG A 51 15.56 -3.04 29.73
CA ARG A 51 16.60 -3.92 29.18
C ARG A 51 17.59 -4.40 30.25
N GLU A 52 17.38 -4.04 31.51
CA GLU A 52 18.18 -4.50 32.64
C GLU A 52 17.74 -5.88 33.16
N GLY A 53 18.51 -6.42 34.11
CA GLY A 53 18.23 -7.70 34.74
C GLY A 53 18.48 -8.94 33.86
N PRO A 54 17.95 -10.12 34.24
CA PRO A 54 17.35 -10.36 35.55
C PRO A 54 18.35 -10.19 36.68
N GLY A 55 17.91 -9.62 37.80
CA GLY A 55 18.62 -9.65 39.06
C GLY A 55 18.74 -11.07 39.63
N LYS A 56 19.65 -11.26 40.58
CA LYS A 56 19.98 -12.57 41.19
C LYS A 56 18.75 -13.34 41.72
N TYR A 57 17.80 -12.62 42.31
CA TYR A 57 16.57 -13.15 42.93
C TYR A 57 15.29 -12.66 42.24
N ALA A 58 15.37 -12.26 40.97
CA ALA A 58 14.20 -11.81 40.22
C ALA A 58 13.18 -12.92 39.93
N GLY A 59 11.91 -12.55 39.84
CA GLY A 59 10.82 -13.44 39.46
C GLY A 59 10.65 -14.62 40.40
N ASP A 60 10.53 -15.82 39.84
CA ASP A 60 10.26 -17.04 40.61
C ASP A 60 11.46 -17.48 41.49
N LYS A 61 12.60 -16.80 41.37
CA LYS A 61 13.79 -17.01 42.22
C LYS A 61 13.73 -16.18 43.50
N TYR A 62 12.71 -15.35 43.68
CA TYR A 62 12.58 -14.51 44.86
C TYR A 62 12.49 -15.34 46.14
N ASP A 63 13.32 -14.98 47.11
CA ASP A 63 13.38 -15.60 48.43
C ASP A 63 13.70 -14.50 49.43
N GLU A 64 12.69 -14.15 50.24
CA GLU A 64 12.74 -13.00 51.15
C GLU A 64 13.91 -13.10 52.14
N GLU A 65 14.25 -14.30 52.62
CA GLU A 65 15.35 -14.49 53.57
C GLU A 65 16.71 -14.31 52.91
N LYS A 66 16.88 -14.86 51.70
CA LYS A 66 18.13 -14.71 50.94
C LYS A 66 18.36 -13.27 50.48
N VAL A 67 17.31 -12.58 50.06
CA VAL A 67 17.38 -11.17 49.69
C VAL A 67 17.80 -10.34 50.91
N LYS A 68 17.15 -10.50 52.07
CA LYS A 68 17.54 -9.81 53.31
C LYS A 68 19.00 -10.09 53.70
N ALA A 69 19.44 -11.34 53.57
CA ALA A 69 20.82 -11.71 53.87
C ALA A 69 21.85 -11.04 52.96
N GLU A 70 21.55 -10.78 51.67
CA GLU A 70 22.43 -9.97 50.83
C GLU A 70 22.36 -8.48 51.19
N LEU A 71 21.16 -7.95 51.49
CA LEU A 71 20.98 -6.56 51.89
C LEU A 71 21.73 -6.24 53.19
N ASP A 72 21.77 -7.17 54.14
CA ASP A 72 22.47 -7.01 55.42
C ASP A 72 24.00 -6.96 55.24
N LYS A 73 24.56 -7.49 54.14
CA LYS A 73 26.00 -7.40 53.82
C LYS A 73 26.42 -6.07 53.20
N LEU A 74 25.46 -5.25 52.75
CA LEU A 74 25.77 -3.96 52.13
C LEU A 74 26.51 -3.01 53.09
N PRO A 75 27.36 -2.10 52.58
CA PRO A 75 27.99 -1.06 53.40
C PRO A 75 26.97 -0.18 54.14
N ASP A 76 27.35 0.33 55.29
CA ASP A 76 26.62 1.43 55.94
C ASP A 76 26.94 2.75 55.21
N ASN A 77 26.00 3.71 55.20
CA ASN A 77 26.10 5.06 54.60
C ASN A 77 26.11 5.10 53.06
N LEU A 78 25.34 4.21 52.41
CA LEU A 78 25.18 4.23 50.95
C LEU A 78 24.43 5.48 50.48
N THR A 79 24.83 6.01 49.32
CA THR A 79 24.03 6.98 48.58
C THR A 79 22.78 6.30 48.00
N ALA A 80 21.77 7.11 47.63
CA ALA A 80 20.54 6.59 47.03
C ALA A 80 20.80 5.88 45.69
N ASP A 81 21.74 6.38 44.89
CA ASP A 81 22.10 5.81 43.59
C ASP A 81 22.82 4.46 43.77
N GLU A 82 23.77 4.36 44.70
CA GLU A 82 24.43 3.08 45.00
C GLU A 82 23.43 2.04 45.52
N ALA A 83 22.52 2.45 46.42
CA ALA A 83 21.46 1.57 46.91
C ALA A 83 20.52 1.10 45.78
N TYR A 84 20.24 1.95 44.80
CA TYR A 84 19.48 1.60 43.60
C TYR A 84 20.22 0.58 42.74
N ASP A 85 21.53 0.74 42.52
CA ASP A 85 22.36 -0.21 41.77
C ASP A 85 22.33 -1.63 42.38
N TYR A 86 22.48 -1.72 43.71
CA TYR A 86 22.37 -2.99 44.44
C TYR A 86 20.98 -3.63 44.31
N LEU A 87 19.93 -2.81 44.40
CA LEU A 87 18.55 -3.28 44.26
C LEU A 87 18.27 -3.83 42.88
N VAL A 88 18.70 -3.14 41.83
CA VAL A 88 18.59 -3.61 40.44
C VAL A 88 19.35 -4.92 40.25
N ALA A 89 20.59 -5.02 40.74
CA ALA A 89 21.39 -6.23 40.62
C ALA A 89 20.77 -7.47 41.32
N LEU A 90 20.00 -7.24 42.39
CA LEU A 90 19.34 -8.30 43.14
C LEU A 90 17.95 -8.64 42.61
N LEU A 91 17.15 -7.65 42.24
CA LEU A 91 15.69 -7.79 42.10
C LEU A 91 15.12 -7.41 40.73
N ALA A 92 15.90 -6.78 39.85
CA ALA A 92 15.38 -6.31 38.55
C ALA A 92 14.74 -7.46 37.77
N GLU A 93 13.48 -7.29 37.36
CA GLU A 93 12.75 -8.27 36.57
C GLU A 93 13.33 -8.42 35.16
N ASP A 94 13.15 -9.60 34.56
CA ASP A 94 13.52 -9.79 33.16
C ASP A 94 12.39 -9.36 32.22
N TYR A 95 12.43 -8.09 31.80
CA TYR A 95 11.49 -7.55 30.83
C TYR A 95 11.90 -7.83 29.37
N LYS A 96 13.17 -8.20 29.12
CA LYS A 96 13.75 -8.31 27.78
C LYS A 96 12.96 -9.22 26.82
N PRO A 97 12.41 -10.39 27.23
CA PRO A 97 11.61 -11.22 26.33
C PRO A 97 10.37 -10.49 25.79
N HIS A 98 9.75 -9.63 26.61
CA HIS A 98 8.54 -8.91 26.26
C HIS A 98 8.85 -7.61 25.52
N VAL A 99 9.95 -6.93 25.87
CA VAL A 99 10.43 -5.75 25.14
C VAL A 99 10.83 -6.11 23.70
N LYS A 100 11.40 -7.30 23.50
CA LYS A 100 11.76 -7.81 22.18
C LYS A 100 10.56 -7.89 21.23
N VAL A 101 9.35 -8.13 21.75
CA VAL A 101 8.12 -8.11 20.93
C VAL A 101 7.95 -6.73 20.29
N TYR A 102 8.06 -5.66 21.07
CA TYR A 102 7.98 -4.28 20.55
C TYR A 102 9.10 -3.94 19.57
N ASP A 103 10.33 -4.39 19.84
CA ASP A 103 11.48 -4.14 18.95
C ASP A 103 11.35 -4.88 17.61
N SER A 104 10.74 -6.06 17.61
CA SER A 104 10.68 -6.95 16.45
C SER A 104 9.38 -6.89 15.66
N LEU A 105 8.33 -6.28 16.21
CA LEU A 105 7.04 -6.17 15.54
C LEU A 105 7.16 -5.24 14.33
N ASP A 106 6.91 -5.79 13.14
CA ASP A 106 6.65 -4.99 11.95
C ASP A 106 5.22 -4.43 12.03
N PRO A 107 4.99 -3.11 12.14
CA PRO A 107 3.64 -2.55 12.19
C PRO A 107 2.92 -2.57 10.83
N THR A 108 3.62 -2.95 9.76
CA THR A 108 3.06 -2.98 8.41
C THR A 108 2.03 -4.11 8.28
N ILE A 109 0.86 -3.80 7.74
CA ILE A 109 -0.15 -4.80 7.39
C ILE A 109 -0.14 -4.91 5.87
N LYS A 110 0.06 -6.12 5.35
CA LYS A 110 0.17 -6.39 3.91
C LYS A 110 -0.84 -7.47 3.54
N THR A 111 -1.87 -7.11 2.81
CA THR A 111 -2.93 -8.05 2.45
C THR A 111 -2.48 -8.97 1.32
N ASN A 112 -2.66 -10.29 1.47
CA ASN A 112 -2.27 -11.26 0.44
C ASN A 112 -3.44 -11.70 -0.46
N VAL A 113 -4.57 -10.97 -0.40
CA VAL A 113 -5.73 -11.23 -1.24
C VAL A 113 -5.41 -10.82 -2.68
N LYS A 114 -5.30 -11.82 -3.56
CA LYS A 114 -5.13 -11.61 -5.01
C LYS A 114 -6.21 -10.67 -5.52
N THR A 115 -5.81 -9.60 -6.22
CA THR A 115 -6.79 -8.76 -6.90
C THR A 115 -7.46 -9.53 -8.03
N PRO A 116 -8.66 -9.11 -8.43
CA PRO A 116 -9.12 -9.34 -9.81
C PRO A 116 -7.98 -8.96 -10.78
N GLY A 117 -7.71 -9.79 -11.79
CA GLY A 117 -6.58 -9.59 -12.71
C GLY A 117 -5.23 -10.17 -12.27
N GLY A 118 -5.06 -10.64 -11.02
CA GLY A 118 -3.93 -11.51 -10.65
C GLY A 118 -2.66 -10.85 -10.10
N VAL A 119 -2.73 -9.65 -9.52
CA VAL A 119 -1.56 -8.98 -8.93
C VAL A 119 -1.81 -8.62 -7.45
N ASN A 120 -0.81 -8.69 -6.57
CA ASN A 120 -0.95 -8.50 -5.12
C ASN A 120 -1.02 -7.02 -4.73
N ALA A 121 -1.69 -6.67 -3.61
CA ALA A 121 -1.97 -5.28 -3.22
C ALA A 121 -1.43 -4.90 -1.82
N PRO A 122 -0.97 -3.64 -1.62
CA PRO A 122 -0.87 -2.99 -0.32
C PRO A 122 -1.82 -1.78 -0.16
N LYS A 123 -1.93 -1.31 1.09
CA LYS A 123 -2.99 -0.47 1.72
C LYS A 123 -3.30 0.95 1.16
N GLY A 124 -4.60 1.24 1.04
CA GLY A 124 -5.24 2.55 1.34
C GLY A 124 -5.47 3.50 0.14
N GLU A 125 -6.71 4.03 -0.01
CA GLU A 125 -7.30 4.50 -1.29
C GLU A 125 -7.30 3.37 -2.35
N LEU A 126 -7.97 3.50 -3.52
CA LEU A 126 -8.11 2.37 -4.46
C LEU A 126 -6.79 1.60 -4.52
N PRO A 127 -6.76 0.29 -4.21
CA PRO A 127 -5.53 -0.48 -3.95
C PRO A 127 -4.54 -0.48 -5.11
N LYS A 128 -5.01 -0.07 -6.29
CA LYS A 128 -4.21 0.18 -7.46
C LYS A 128 -4.76 1.39 -8.18
N GLN A 129 -3.87 2.15 -8.79
CA GLN A 129 -4.25 3.14 -9.79
C GLN A 129 -4.82 2.38 -11.01
N VAL A 130 -6.11 2.53 -11.26
CA VAL A 130 -6.75 1.96 -12.45
C VAL A 130 -6.69 2.98 -13.57
N ASN A 131 -6.03 2.61 -14.66
CA ASN A 131 -5.98 3.41 -15.87
C ASN A 131 -6.81 2.71 -16.94
N VAL A 132 -7.79 3.43 -17.47
CA VAL A 132 -8.64 2.97 -18.57
C VAL A 132 -8.35 3.82 -19.79
N GLU A 133 -7.71 3.23 -20.79
CA GLU A 133 -7.50 3.88 -22.08
C GLU A 133 -8.48 3.34 -23.12
N ILE A 134 -9.18 4.24 -23.79
CA ILE A 134 -10.09 3.88 -24.88
C ILE A 134 -9.43 4.22 -26.22
N LEU A 135 -9.35 3.22 -27.08
CA LEU A 135 -8.88 3.34 -28.46
C LEU A 135 -10.10 3.32 -29.38
N LEU A 136 -10.48 4.49 -29.90
CA LEU A 136 -11.63 4.64 -30.79
C LEU A 136 -11.19 4.64 -32.25
N ASP A 137 -11.70 3.67 -33.02
CA ASP A 137 -11.60 3.69 -34.48
C ASP A 137 -12.43 4.84 -35.05
N ALA A 138 -11.78 5.72 -35.81
CA ALA A 138 -12.41 6.79 -36.55
C ALA A 138 -12.19 6.69 -38.06
N SER A 139 -11.92 5.49 -38.55
CA SER A 139 -11.87 5.15 -39.97
C SER A 139 -13.23 5.38 -40.66
N GLY A 140 -13.20 5.35 -42.00
CA GLY A 140 -14.37 5.63 -42.82
C GLY A 140 -15.54 4.65 -42.63
N SER A 141 -15.29 3.40 -42.23
CA SER A 141 -16.34 2.39 -42.01
C SER A 141 -17.30 2.78 -40.87
N MET A 142 -16.80 3.52 -39.88
CA MET A 142 -17.60 4.03 -38.75
C MET A 142 -18.65 5.07 -39.16
N ALA A 143 -18.68 5.50 -40.42
CA ALA A 143 -19.77 6.29 -41.01
C ALA A 143 -21.02 5.45 -41.31
N GLY A 144 -20.89 4.11 -41.27
CA GLY A 144 -21.98 3.16 -41.47
C GLY A 144 -23.13 3.36 -40.49
N ARG A 145 -24.31 2.85 -40.88
CA ARG A 145 -25.52 2.91 -40.06
C ARG A 145 -25.91 1.52 -39.59
N VAL A 146 -26.23 1.43 -38.31
CA VAL A 146 -26.79 0.24 -37.66
C VAL A 146 -28.10 0.63 -36.97
N SER A 147 -28.77 -0.33 -36.34
CA SER A 147 -29.91 -0.01 -35.49
C SER A 147 -29.50 1.00 -34.41
N GLY A 148 -30.23 2.12 -34.33
CA GLY A 148 -29.95 3.23 -33.42
C GLY A 148 -29.23 4.44 -34.04
N GLY A 149 -28.58 4.33 -35.20
CA GLY A 149 -27.93 5.48 -35.86
C GLY A 149 -26.60 5.18 -36.55
N VAL A 150 -25.77 6.21 -36.66
CA VAL A 150 -24.42 6.13 -37.23
C VAL A 150 -23.48 5.49 -36.20
N LYS A 151 -22.66 4.50 -36.60
CA LYS A 151 -21.75 3.77 -35.71
C LYS A 151 -20.89 4.72 -34.86
N MET A 152 -20.22 5.70 -35.48
CA MET A 152 -19.42 6.69 -34.76
C MET A 152 -20.20 7.43 -33.66
N ASN A 153 -21.45 7.83 -33.92
CA ASN A 153 -22.25 8.55 -32.90
C ASN A 153 -22.62 7.64 -31.74
N LEU A 154 -22.97 6.39 -32.03
CA LEU A 154 -23.31 5.39 -31.02
C LEU A 154 -22.09 4.99 -30.18
N ALA A 155 -20.91 4.87 -30.82
CA ALA A 155 -19.66 4.60 -30.13
C ALA A 155 -19.30 5.74 -29.17
N LYS A 156 -19.39 7.00 -29.61
CA LYS A 156 -19.16 8.17 -28.74
C LYS A 156 -20.11 8.22 -27.55
N GLU A 157 -21.40 7.95 -27.78
CA GLU A 157 -22.40 7.92 -26.71
C GLU A 157 -22.08 6.83 -25.68
N ALA A 158 -21.84 5.60 -26.14
CA ALA A 158 -21.59 4.47 -25.26
C ALA A 158 -20.27 4.61 -24.49
N ILE A 159 -19.21 5.12 -25.14
CA ILE A 159 -17.94 5.43 -24.50
C ILE A 159 -18.14 6.49 -23.40
N ARG A 160 -18.84 7.59 -23.69
CA ARG A 160 -19.12 8.65 -22.71
C ARG A 160 -19.86 8.08 -21.50
N ASP A 161 -20.89 7.28 -21.73
CA ASP A 161 -21.69 6.71 -20.65
C ASP A 161 -20.87 5.73 -19.81
N PHE A 162 -20.03 4.91 -20.44
CA PHE A 162 -19.10 4.01 -19.76
C PHE A 162 -18.12 4.76 -18.85
N VAL A 163 -17.38 5.74 -19.39
CA VAL A 163 -16.39 6.48 -18.58
C VAL A 163 -17.01 7.28 -17.45
N SER A 164 -18.26 7.74 -17.62
CA SER A 164 -18.98 8.50 -16.58
C SER A 164 -19.37 7.65 -15.38
N LYS A 165 -19.36 6.33 -15.52
CA LYS A 165 -19.70 5.38 -14.46
C LYS A 165 -18.45 4.84 -13.75
N LEU A 166 -17.26 4.98 -14.33
CA LEU A 166 -16.02 4.46 -13.74
C LEU A 166 -15.85 4.95 -12.30
N PRO A 167 -15.29 4.09 -11.41
CA PRO A 167 -15.15 4.41 -10.00
C PRO A 167 -14.31 5.68 -9.79
N GLU A 168 -14.64 6.42 -8.73
CA GLU A 168 -13.87 7.59 -8.31
C GLU A 168 -12.40 7.21 -8.05
N GLY A 169 -11.47 7.92 -8.68
CA GLY A 169 -10.03 7.64 -8.63
C GLY A 169 -9.47 6.91 -9.85
N ALA A 170 -10.32 6.32 -10.72
CA ALA A 170 -9.86 5.79 -12.01
C ALA A 170 -9.37 6.93 -12.93
N GLN A 171 -8.24 6.71 -13.58
CA GLN A 171 -7.71 7.59 -14.62
C GLN A 171 -8.21 7.12 -15.99
N VAL A 172 -8.56 8.08 -16.85
CA VAL A 172 -9.12 7.80 -18.17
C VAL A 172 -8.27 8.47 -19.23
N ALA A 173 -7.99 7.76 -20.31
CA ALA A 173 -7.39 8.29 -21.52
C ALA A 173 -8.27 7.95 -22.74
N LEU A 174 -8.23 8.82 -23.76
CA LEU A 174 -8.89 8.58 -25.04
C LEU A 174 -7.90 8.83 -26.17
N ARG A 175 -7.67 7.79 -26.96
CA ARG A 175 -6.92 7.82 -28.20
C ARG A 175 -7.86 7.59 -29.37
N VAL A 176 -7.69 8.40 -30.42
CA VAL A 176 -8.44 8.24 -31.67
C VAL A 176 -7.46 7.96 -32.79
N TYR A 177 -7.78 6.96 -33.61
CA TYR A 177 -6.93 6.55 -34.72
C TYR A 177 -7.70 6.51 -36.04
N GLY A 178 -6.97 6.67 -37.14
CA GLY A 178 -7.53 6.54 -38.47
C GLY A 178 -8.44 7.68 -38.92
N HIS A 179 -8.29 8.89 -38.36
CA HIS A 179 -9.23 10.02 -38.52
C HIS A 179 -8.75 11.15 -39.46
N LYS A 180 -7.54 11.08 -40.02
CA LYS A 180 -7.00 12.07 -40.98
C LYS A 180 -7.03 11.53 -42.41
N GLY A 181 -7.07 12.46 -43.37
CA GLY A 181 -7.04 12.16 -44.81
C GLY A 181 -8.42 11.85 -45.38
N SER A 182 -8.51 10.77 -46.16
CA SER A 182 -9.76 10.27 -46.74
C SER A 182 -9.69 8.76 -46.96
N ASN A 183 -10.78 8.15 -47.42
CA ASN A 183 -10.81 6.73 -47.79
C ASN A 183 -10.14 6.45 -49.15
N GLN A 184 -9.49 7.45 -49.77
CA GLN A 184 -8.77 7.28 -51.03
C GLN A 184 -7.36 6.74 -50.77
N GLN A 185 -6.88 5.89 -51.68
CA GLN A 185 -5.55 5.27 -51.58
C GLN A 185 -4.40 6.29 -51.42
N LYS A 186 -4.52 7.46 -52.04
CA LYS A 186 -3.52 8.54 -51.96
C LYS A 186 -3.33 9.09 -50.53
N ASP A 187 -4.39 9.03 -49.70
CA ASP A 187 -4.38 9.54 -48.33
C ASP A 187 -4.16 8.42 -47.31
N LYS A 188 -3.98 7.17 -47.78
CA LYS A 188 -3.79 6.00 -46.93
C LYS A 188 -2.60 6.17 -45.99
N GLU A 189 -1.45 6.61 -46.50
CA GLU A 189 -0.26 6.81 -45.67
C GLU A 189 -0.48 7.86 -44.57
N LEU A 190 -1.16 8.96 -44.90
CA LEU A 190 -1.52 10.01 -43.93
C LEU A 190 -2.45 9.46 -42.85
N SER A 191 -3.46 8.70 -43.25
CA SER A 191 -4.44 8.11 -42.34
C SER A 191 -3.80 7.05 -41.44
N CYS A 192 -2.91 6.24 -41.98
CA CYS A 192 -2.19 5.19 -41.26
C CYS A 192 -1.20 5.73 -40.22
N LYS A 193 -0.72 6.96 -40.40
CA LYS A 193 0.09 7.69 -39.41
C LYS A 193 -0.76 8.46 -38.39
N SER A 194 -2.09 8.45 -38.57
CA SER A 194 -3.01 9.23 -37.76
C SER A 194 -3.45 8.48 -36.52
N THR A 195 -2.73 8.67 -35.42
CA THR A 195 -3.14 8.21 -34.10
C THR A 195 -2.73 9.28 -33.09
N GLU A 196 -3.68 9.75 -32.28
CA GLU A 196 -3.40 10.81 -31.32
C GLU A 196 -4.20 10.63 -30.03
N VAL A 197 -3.58 11.00 -28.91
CA VAL A 197 -4.27 11.12 -27.62
C VAL A 197 -5.04 12.42 -27.62
N VAL A 198 -6.35 12.32 -27.45
CA VAL A 198 -7.28 13.45 -27.53
C VAL A 198 -7.79 13.83 -26.15
N TYR A 199 -7.69 12.90 -25.20
CA TYR A 199 -7.87 13.11 -23.78
C TYR A 199 -6.70 12.42 -23.07
N PRO A 200 -5.70 13.18 -22.59
CA PRO A 200 -4.57 12.62 -21.85
C PRO A 200 -5.03 11.86 -20.62
N LEU A 201 -4.24 10.88 -20.18
CA LEU A 201 -4.53 10.11 -18.98
C LEU A 201 -4.70 11.04 -17.78
N GLY A 202 -5.86 10.96 -17.13
CA GLY A 202 -6.16 11.77 -15.97
C GLY A 202 -7.56 11.50 -15.42
N ALA A 203 -7.90 12.16 -14.31
CA ALA A 203 -9.24 12.08 -13.73
C ALA A 203 -10.30 12.47 -14.76
N TYR A 204 -11.44 11.77 -14.76
CA TYR A 204 -12.52 12.03 -15.69
C TYR A 204 -13.17 13.40 -15.42
N ASP A 205 -13.11 14.29 -16.41
CA ASP A 205 -13.93 15.51 -16.46
C ASP A 205 -14.91 15.44 -17.64
N LYS A 206 -16.20 15.46 -17.30
CA LYS A 206 -17.30 15.30 -18.26
C LYS A 206 -17.23 16.29 -19.43
N SER A 207 -16.91 17.55 -19.14
CA SER A 207 -16.95 18.64 -20.13
C SER A 207 -15.81 18.51 -21.14
N SER A 208 -14.57 18.34 -20.66
CA SER A 208 -13.39 18.19 -21.50
C SER A 208 -13.39 16.87 -22.27
N PHE A 209 -13.79 15.76 -21.64
CA PHE A 209 -13.89 14.46 -22.31
C PHE A 209 -14.89 14.50 -23.47
N GLN A 210 -16.07 15.10 -23.26
CA GLN A 210 -17.05 15.25 -24.33
C GLN A 210 -16.54 16.15 -25.46
N LYS A 211 -15.89 17.28 -25.14
CA LYS A 211 -15.26 18.14 -26.16
C LYS A 211 -14.19 17.41 -26.96
N SER A 212 -13.47 16.46 -26.37
CA SER A 212 -12.49 15.65 -27.08
C SER A 212 -13.15 14.68 -28.06
N LEU A 213 -14.21 13.98 -27.65
CA LEU A 213 -14.96 13.09 -28.54
C LEU A 213 -15.59 13.82 -29.73
N ASP A 214 -16.14 15.01 -29.53
CA ASP A 214 -16.94 15.72 -30.55
C ASP A 214 -16.12 16.19 -31.77
N LYS A 215 -14.79 16.25 -31.66
CA LYS A 215 -13.88 16.71 -32.72
C LYS A 215 -13.76 15.76 -33.92
N PHE A 216 -14.06 14.48 -33.73
CA PHE A 216 -13.72 13.45 -34.71
C PHE A 216 -14.89 13.06 -35.60
N ARG A 217 -14.58 12.78 -36.87
CA ARG A 217 -15.52 12.26 -37.86
C ARG A 217 -14.95 10.94 -38.41
N PRO A 218 -15.81 10.01 -38.84
CA PRO A 218 -15.37 8.73 -39.39
C PRO A 218 -14.82 8.94 -40.80
N MET A 219 -13.50 8.97 -40.95
CA MET A 219 -12.81 9.22 -42.21
C MET A 219 -11.39 8.66 -42.18
N GLY A 220 -11.02 7.84 -43.16
CA GLY A 220 -9.68 7.28 -43.26
C GLY A 220 -9.65 5.76 -43.18
N TRP A 221 -8.49 5.26 -42.78
CA TRP A 221 -8.11 3.85 -42.71
C TRP A 221 -7.88 3.44 -41.25
N THR A 222 -7.77 2.13 -40.98
CA THR A 222 -7.71 1.54 -39.63
C THR A 222 -6.27 1.13 -39.27
N PRO A 223 -5.44 2.01 -38.66
CA PRO A 223 -4.13 1.66 -38.11
C PRO A 223 -4.22 1.14 -36.67
N LEU A 224 -4.87 -0.01 -36.49
CA LEU A 224 -5.11 -0.63 -35.19
C LEU A 224 -3.79 -1.00 -34.46
N ALA A 225 -2.85 -1.63 -35.16
CA ALA A 225 -1.55 -2.02 -34.61
C ALA A 225 -0.80 -0.79 -34.09
N ALA A 226 -0.74 0.28 -34.88
CA ALA A 226 -0.07 1.52 -34.48
C ALA A 226 -0.79 2.19 -33.29
N ALA A 227 -2.12 2.09 -33.18
CA ALA A 227 -2.85 2.60 -32.02
C ALA A 227 -2.49 1.82 -30.75
N ILE A 228 -2.45 0.48 -30.82
CA ILE A 228 -2.06 -0.38 -29.70
C ILE A 228 -0.60 -0.15 -29.30
N GLU A 229 0.31 -0.02 -30.27
CA GLU A 229 1.72 0.29 -30.01
C GLU A 229 1.89 1.63 -29.29
N GLN A 230 1.10 2.64 -29.66
CA GLN A 230 1.20 3.98 -29.07
C GLN A 230 0.56 4.06 -27.68
N ALA A 231 -0.43 3.22 -27.36
CA ALA A 231 -0.97 3.08 -26.01
C ALA A 231 0.12 2.75 -24.98
N LYS A 232 1.19 2.05 -25.41
CA LYS A 232 2.39 1.82 -24.58
C LYS A 232 3.00 3.12 -24.07
N ASN A 233 3.09 4.13 -24.93
CA ASN A 233 3.71 5.41 -24.58
C ASN A 233 2.79 6.20 -23.63
N ASP A 234 1.48 6.12 -23.86
CA ASP A 234 0.47 6.82 -23.07
C ASP A 234 0.43 6.32 -21.62
N LEU A 235 0.71 5.03 -21.43
CA LEU A 235 0.72 4.36 -20.13
C LEU A 235 2.13 4.12 -19.57
N SER A 236 3.18 4.60 -20.22
CA SER A 236 4.57 4.25 -19.89
C SER A 236 5.02 4.64 -18.48
N GLU A 237 4.44 5.70 -17.90
CA GLU A 237 4.71 6.14 -16.52
C GLU A 237 3.88 5.36 -15.49
N ASN A 238 2.96 4.50 -15.94
CA ASN A 238 1.97 3.82 -15.12
C ASN A 238 2.29 2.32 -15.07
N THR A 239 3.39 1.97 -14.41
CA THR A 239 3.87 0.59 -14.27
C THR A 239 3.95 0.18 -12.80
N GLY A 240 4.14 -1.12 -12.56
CA GLY A 240 4.39 -1.67 -11.23
C GLY A 240 3.18 -2.40 -10.64
N GLU A 241 3.41 -3.06 -9.51
CA GLU A 241 2.45 -4.00 -8.90
C GLU A 241 1.13 -3.33 -8.47
N ASN A 242 1.13 -2.00 -8.28
CA ASN A 242 -0.02 -1.22 -7.81
C ASN A 242 -0.71 -0.43 -8.94
N VAL A 243 -0.52 -0.84 -10.19
CA VAL A 243 -1.15 -0.19 -11.35
C VAL A 243 -1.85 -1.24 -12.21
N GLU A 244 -3.09 -0.96 -12.60
CA GLU A 244 -3.86 -1.81 -13.52
C GLU A 244 -4.16 -0.99 -14.78
N ASN A 245 -3.66 -1.46 -15.92
CA ASN A 245 -3.84 -0.81 -17.21
C ASN A 245 -4.84 -1.61 -18.06
N ILE A 246 -5.99 -1.01 -18.35
CA ILE A 246 -7.05 -1.65 -19.13
C ILE A 246 -7.29 -0.84 -20.39
N ILE A 247 -7.17 -1.49 -21.54
CA ILE A 247 -7.42 -0.88 -22.84
C ILE A 247 -8.72 -1.44 -23.41
N TYR A 248 -9.60 -0.54 -23.86
CA TYR A 248 -10.79 -0.89 -24.63
C TYR A 248 -10.65 -0.35 -26.05
N VAL A 249 -10.50 -1.25 -27.02
CA VAL A 249 -10.54 -0.90 -28.43
C VAL A 249 -11.97 -1.01 -28.93
N VAL A 250 -12.50 0.06 -29.52
CA VAL A 250 -13.79 0.05 -30.22
C VAL A 250 -13.52 0.17 -31.72
N SER A 251 -13.70 -0.93 -32.45
CA SER A 251 -13.38 -1.02 -33.88
C SER A 251 -14.51 -1.68 -34.66
N ASP A 252 -14.82 -1.18 -35.85
CA ASP A 252 -15.76 -1.83 -36.79
C ASP A 252 -15.07 -2.58 -37.93
N GLY A 253 -13.74 -2.66 -37.92
CA GLY A 253 -12.97 -3.26 -39.00
C GLY A 253 -11.64 -3.89 -38.58
N ILE A 254 -11.00 -4.52 -39.56
CA ILE A 254 -9.65 -5.08 -39.46
C ILE A 254 -8.59 -4.00 -39.71
N GLU A 255 -7.37 -4.31 -39.28
CA GLU A 255 -6.17 -3.56 -39.67
C GLU A 255 -6.06 -3.41 -41.20
N THR A 256 -5.89 -2.18 -41.68
CA THR A 256 -5.78 -1.90 -43.12
C THR A 256 -4.53 -1.14 -43.51
N CYS A 257 -3.66 -0.83 -42.55
CA CYS A 257 -2.43 -0.06 -42.72
C CYS A 257 -1.16 -0.91 -42.75
N GLY A 258 -1.30 -2.25 -42.69
CA GLY A 258 -0.19 -3.20 -42.86
C GLY A 258 0.58 -3.50 -41.58
N GLY A 259 0.08 -3.07 -40.42
CA GLY A 259 0.61 -3.47 -39.13
C GLY A 259 0.19 -4.88 -38.70
N ASP A 260 0.73 -5.35 -37.58
CA ASP A 260 0.36 -6.62 -36.95
C ASP A 260 -0.26 -6.36 -35.57
N PRO A 261 -1.61 -6.27 -35.48
CA PRO A 261 -2.26 -5.93 -34.22
C PRO A 261 -2.17 -7.05 -33.19
N VAL A 262 -2.00 -8.30 -33.61
CA VAL A 262 -1.84 -9.44 -32.69
C VAL A 262 -0.49 -9.35 -32.00
N LYS A 263 0.57 -9.09 -32.79
CA LYS A 263 1.90 -8.84 -32.25
C LYS A 263 1.93 -7.62 -31.32
N ALA A 264 1.34 -6.50 -31.74
CA ALA A 264 1.28 -5.29 -30.94
C ALA A 264 0.59 -5.52 -29.58
N ALA A 265 -0.57 -6.20 -29.58
CA ALA A 265 -1.29 -6.50 -28.35
C ALA A 265 -0.50 -7.43 -27.42
N LYS A 266 0.16 -8.44 -27.99
CA LYS A 266 1.04 -9.35 -27.23
C LYS A 266 2.19 -8.59 -26.58
N GLU A 267 2.91 -7.78 -27.34
CA GLU A 267 4.05 -7.01 -26.83
C GLU A 267 3.63 -6.00 -25.75
N LEU A 268 2.42 -5.44 -25.88
CA LEU A 268 1.86 -4.55 -24.87
C LEU A 268 1.58 -5.28 -23.55
N HIS A 269 0.93 -6.44 -23.64
CA HIS A 269 0.58 -7.27 -22.49
C HIS A 269 1.81 -7.87 -21.78
N GLU A 270 2.84 -8.25 -22.54
CA GLU A 270 4.09 -8.80 -22.00
C GLU A 270 5.09 -7.73 -21.53
N SER A 271 4.79 -6.44 -21.75
CA SER A 271 5.66 -5.34 -21.31
C SER A 271 5.44 -4.95 -19.85
N GLU A 272 6.27 -4.03 -19.33
CA GLU A 272 6.22 -3.58 -17.94
C GLU A 272 4.90 -2.92 -17.53
N ILE A 273 4.10 -2.43 -18.49
CA ILE A 273 2.76 -1.89 -18.24
C ILE A 273 1.68 -2.98 -18.08
N GLN A 274 1.95 -4.22 -18.51
CA GLN A 274 1.06 -5.37 -18.39
C GLN A 274 -0.40 -5.10 -18.79
N ALA A 275 -0.62 -4.29 -19.83
CA ALA A 275 -1.97 -3.83 -20.16
C ALA A 275 -2.85 -4.98 -20.66
N ILE A 276 -4.12 -4.98 -20.22
CA ILE A 276 -5.16 -5.90 -20.70
C ILE A 276 -5.88 -5.25 -21.88
N VAL A 277 -5.82 -5.86 -23.05
CA VAL A 277 -6.44 -5.32 -24.28
C VAL A 277 -7.78 -6.00 -24.56
N ASN A 278 -8.86 -5.34 -24.20
CA ASN A 278 -10.22 -5.74 -24.55
C ASN A 278 -10.61 -5.14 -25.91
N ILE A 279 -11.28 -5.95 -26.74
CA ILE A 279 -11.70 -5.53 -28.08
C ILE A 279 -13.21 -5.64 -28.21
N ILE A 280 -13.84 -4.54 -28.59
CA ILE A 280 -15.26 -4.44 -28.90
C ILE A 280 -15.41 -4.27 -30.42
N GLY A 281 -15.76 -5.37 -31.08
CA GLY A 281 -16.05 -5.39 -32.51
C GLY A 281 -17.45 -4.88 -32.79
N PHE A 282 -17.57 -3.68 -33.37
CA PHE A 282 -18.85 -3.04 -33.67
C PHE A 282 -19.33 -3.30 -35.10
N ASP A 283 -20.28 -4.21 -35.25
CA ASP A 283 -20.88 -4.58 -36.55
C ASP A 283 -19.79 -4.96 -37.57
N VAL A 284 -19.01 -5.97 -37.17
CA VAL A 284 -17.86 -6.51 -37.90
C VAL A 284 -18.25 -7.83 -38.57
N ASP A 285 -17.75 -8.06 -39.78
CA ASP A 285 -17.93 -9.32 -40.51
C ASP A 285 -17.20 -10.50 -39.87
N ASN A 286 -17.54 -11.73 -40.29
CA ASN A 286 -17.00 -12.94 -39.69
C ASN A 286 -15.46 -13.04 -39.75
N GLU A 287 -14.83 -12.46 -40.78
CA GLU A 287 -13.37 -12.45 -40.90
C GLU A 287 -12.76 -11.47 -39.89
N GLY A 288 -13.29 -10.26 -39.80
CA GLY A 288 -12.84 -9.28 -38.84
C GLY A 288 -13.08 -9.69 -37.40
N GLN A 289 -14.20 -10.37 -37.09
CA GLN A 289 -14.41 -10.94 -35.76
C GLN A 289 -13.31 -11.92 -35.37
N ARG A 290 -12.90 -12.82 -36.29
CA ARG A 290 -11.80 -13.77 -36.04
C ARG A 290 -10.46 -13.06 -35.85
N ALA A 291 -10.19 -12.01 -36.62
CA ALA A 291 -8.96 -11.24 -36.50
C ALA A 291 -8.89 -10.49 -35.16
N LEU A 292 -9.94 -9.73 -34.83
CA LEU A 292 -10.04 -8.96 -33.59
C LEU A 292 -10.04 -9.85 -32.35
N LYS A 293 -10.63 -11.06 -32.43
CA LYS A 293 -10.56 -12.05 -31.35
C LYS A 293 -9.12 -12.46 -31.03
N LYS A 294 -8.29 -12.71 -32.05
CA LYS A 294 -6.87 -13.04 -31.83
C LYS A 294 -6.10 -11.89 -31.18
N VAL A 295 -6.46 -10.64 -31.50
CA VAL A 295 -5.84 -9.45 -30.88
C VAL A 295 -6.17 -9.40 -29.39
N ALA A 296 -7.44 -9.58 -29.02
CA ALA A 296 -7.85 -9.61 -27.62
C ALA A 296 -7.17 -10.74 -26.84
N GLU A 297 -7.15 -11.96 -27.41
CA GLU A 297 -6.49 -13.13 -26.80
C GLU A 297 -4.99 -12.89 -26.59
N ALA A 298 -4.31 -12.30 -27.56
CA ALA A 298 -2.90 -11.97 -27.48
C ALA A 298 -2.60 -10.87 -26.44
N GLY A 299 -3.52 -9.92 -26.28
CA GLY A 299 -3.44 -8.85 -25.27
C GLY A 299 -4.00 -9.22 -23.89
N GLY A 300 -4.25 -10.50 -23.62
CA GLY A 300 -4.76 -10.98 -22.32
C GLY A 300 -6.20 -10.55 -22.00
N GLY A 301 -6.93 -9.96 -22.95
CA GLY A 301 -8.28 -9.45 -22.75
C GLY A 301 -9.36 -10.29 -23.42
N LYS A 302 -10.56 -9.71 -23.52
CA LYS A 302 -11.74 -10.37 -24.10
C LYS A 302 -12.18 -9.68 -25.39
N TYR A 303 -12.70 -10.49 -26.31
CA TYR A 303 -13.36 -10.02 -27.51
C TYR A 303 -14.87 -10.11 -27.36
N THR A 304 -15.56 -9.01 -27.69
CA THR A 304 -17.02 -8.96 -27.73
C THR A 304 -17.48 -8.42 -29.08
N THR A 305 -18.53 -9.04 -29.62
CA THR A 305 -19.23 -8.53 -30.80
C THR A 305 -20.47 -7.77 -30.38
N VAL A 306 -20.70 -6.60 -30.97
CA VAL A 306 -21.89 -5.78 -30.78
C VAL A 306 -22.42 -5.37 -32.14
N THR A 307 -23.73 -5.48 -32.38
CA THR A 307 -24.32 -5.23 -33.72
C THR A 307 -25.17 -3.97 -33.77
N THR A 308 -25.56 -3.46 -32.60
CA THR A 308 -26.38 -2.27 -32.44
C THR A 308 -25.78 -1.33 -31.41
N GLY A 309 -26.22 -0.06 -31.41
CA GLY A 309 -25.82 0.86 -30.34
C GLY A 309 -26.30 0.43 -28.96
N GLU A 310 -27.42 -0.31 -28.88
CA GLU A 310 -27.92 -0.86 -27.63
C GLU A 310 -27.02 -2.00 -27.11
N ASP A 311 -26.54 -2.88 -27.99
CA ASP A 311 -25.59 -3.94 -27.64
C ASP A 311 -24.30 -3.33 -27.08
N LEU A 312 -23.79 -2.27 -27.73
CA LEU A 312 -22.58 -1.58 -27.30
C LEU A 312 -22.74 -0.97 -25.91
N ARG A 313 -23.85 -0.25 -25.66
CA ARG A 313 -24.15 0.32 -24.34
C ARG A 313 -24.28 -0.76 -23.27
N LYS A 314 -25.06 -1.82 -23.54
CA LYS A 314 -25.26 -2.93 -22.59
C LYS A 314 -23.97 -3.67 -22.28
N HIS A 315 -23.11 -3.87 -23.28
CA HIS A 315 -21.83 -4.54 -23.06
C HIS A 315 -20.93 -3.71 -22.15
N LEU A 316 -20.76 -2.41 -22.45
CA LEU A 316 -19.94 -1.52 -21.63
C LEU A 316 -20.53 -1.34 -20.21
N GLU A 317 -21.85 -1.32 -20.07
CA GLU A 317 -22.52 -1.31 -18.76
C GLU A 317 -22.23 -2.59 -17.96
N LYS A 318 -22.28 -3.75 -18.61
CA LYS A 318 -21.93 -5.03 -17.97
C LYS A 318 -20.45 -5.10 -17.58
N GLU A 319 -19.54 -4.56 -18.39
CA GLU A 319 -18.12 -4.49 -18.04
C GLU A 319 -17.89 -3.55 -16.86
N TYR A 320 -18.63 -2.45 -16.78
CA TYR A 320 -18.64 -1.59 -15.60
C TYR A 320 -19.13 -2.34 -14.36
N GLU A 321 -20.28 -3.02 -14.42
CA GLU A 321 -20.83 -3.80 -13.30
C GLU A 321 -19.85 -4.87 -12.84
N ARG A 322 -19.26 -5.62 -13.78
CA ARG A 322 -18.25 -6.64 -13.48
C ARG A 322 -17.05 -6.03 -12.75
N LEU A 323 -16.52 -4.92 -13.24
CA LEU A 323 -15.41 -4.22 -12.58
C LEU A 323 -15.84 -3.71 -11.20
N ALA A 324 -17.02 -3.10 -11.06
CA ALA A 324 -17.51 -2.62 -9.78
C ALA A 324 -17.63 -3.76 -8.74
N GLU A 325 -18.24 -4.89 -9.10
CA GLU A 325 -18.42 -6.05 -8.23
C GLU A 325 -17.09 -6.71 -7.84
N GLU A 326 -16.21 -6.92 -8.82
CA GLU A 326 -14.89 -7.53 -8.58
C GLU A 326 -14.06 -6.69 -7.60
N TRP A 327 -14.11 -5.37 -7.75
CA TRP A 327 -13.41 -4.43 -6.90
C TRP A 327 -14.04 -4.28 -5.51
N GLU A 328 -15.36 -4.28 -5.41
CA GLU A 328 -16.07 -4.26 -4.13
C GLU A 328 -15.78 -5.53 -3.30
N LEU A 329 -15.90 -6.71 -3.92
CA LEU A 329 -15.61 -7.98 -3.26
C LEU A 329 -14.15 -8.09 -2.83
N TRP A 330 -13.24 -7.63 -3.67
CA TRP A 330 -11.83 -7.54 -3.30
C TRP A 330 -11.64 -6.60 -2.10
N GLY A 331 -12.28 -5.42 -2.12
CA GLY A 331 -12.17 -4.43 -1.04
C GLY A 331 -12.60 -5.00 0.30
N ILE A 332 -13.72 -5.72 0.33
CA ILE A 332 -14.21 -6.41 1.53
C ILE A 332 -13.21 -7.45 2.02
N LYS A 333 -12.72 -8.32 1.13
CA LYS A 333 -11.76 -9.38 1.51
C LYS A 333 -10.44 -8.83 2.04
N SER A 334 -9.92 -7.79 1.39
CA SER A 334 -8.69 -7.12 1.82
C SER A 334 -8.87 -6.40 3.14
N TRP A 335 -10.01 -5.76 3.36
CA TRP A 335 -10.33 -5.16 4.65
C TRP A 335 -10.39 -6.23 5.77
N LEU A 336 -11.06 -7.34 5.54
CA LEU A 336 -11.13 -8.45 6.50
C LEU A 336 -9.74 -9.05 6.81
N ASP A 337 -8.91 -9.27 5.79
CA ASP A 337 -7.53 -9.77 5.97
C ASP A 337 -6.66 -8.76 6.74
N ALA A 338 -6.80 -7.46 6.44
CA ALA A 338 -6.10 -6.41 7.16
C ALA A 338 -6.53 -6.32 8.63
N GLU A 339 -7.83 -6.46 8.90
CA GLU A 339 -8.38 -6.48 10.26
C GLU A 339 -7.87 -7.69 11.05
N TYR A 340 -7.81 -8.86 10.41
CA TYR A 340 -7.27 -10.07 11.02
C TYR A 340 -5.78 -9.90 11.38
N GLN A 341 -4.96 -9.43 10.44
CA GLN A 341 -3.54 -9.15 10.70
C GLN A 341 -3.35 -8.08 11.78
N TRP A 342 -4.24 -7.08 11.84
CA TRP A 342 -4.20 -6.07 12.90
C TRP A 342 -4.53 -6.69 14.26
N GLY A 343 -5.55 -7.55 14.31
CA GLY A 343 -5.93 -8.30 15.51
C GLY A 343 -4.79 -9.14 16.05
N ASP A 344 -4.16 -9.97 15.22
CA ASP A 344 -3.02 -10.83 15.61
C ASP A 344 -1.87 -10.01 16.21
N LYS A 345 -1.51 -8.90 15.57
CA LYS A 345 -0.43 -8.01 16.05
C LYS A 345 -0.81 -7.27 17.33
N TRP A 346 -2.07 -6.88 17.45
CA TRP A 346 -2.58 -6.23 18.64
C TRP A 346 -2.59 -7.18 19.83
N GLU A 347 -2.97 -8.45 19.62
CA GLU A 347 -2.93 -9.50 20.63
C GLU A 347 -1.49 -9.74 21.12
N GLU A 348 -0.51 -9.85 20.22
CA GLU A 348 0.90 -10.01 20.58
C GLU A 348 1.42 -8.85 21.46
N LEU A 349 1.09 -7.61 21.08
CA LEU A 349 1.43 -6.41 21.85
C LEU A 349 0.69 -6.35 23.19
N PHE A 350 -0.58 -6.75 23.21
CA PHE A 350 -1.40 -6.75 24.41
C PHE A 350 -0.84 -7.75 25.43
N ASP A 351 -0.51 -8.96 25.00
CA ASP A 351 0.07 -9.99 25.86
C ASP A 351 1.45 -9.59 26.40
N ALA A 352 2.31 -9.02 25.55
CA ALA A 352 3.59 -8.47 25.99
C ALA A 352 3.40 -7.36 27.04
N ASN A 353 2.44 -6.46 26.82
CA ASN A 353 2.11 -5.39 27.76
C ASN A 353 1.62 -5.96 29.09
N GLN A 354 0.69 -6.93 29.07
CA GLN A 354 0.17 -7.57 30.28
C GLN A 354 1.29 -8.26 31.08
N ALA A 355 2.20 -8.96 30.39
CA ALA A 355 3.34 -9.60 31.05
C ALA A 355 4.30 -8.59 31.70
N ILE A 356 4.58 -7.47 31.03
CA ILE A 356 5.37 -6.37 31.61
C ILE A 356 4.67 -5.79 32.84
N GLN A 357 3.35 -5.53 32.75
CA GLN A 357 2.58 -5.00 33.89
C GLN A 357 2.60 -5.96 35.09
N HIS A 358 2.44 -7.26 34.85
CA HIS A 358 2.52 -8.28 35.91
C HIS A 358 3.90 -8.33 36.57
N LYS A 359 4.97 -8.24 35.77
CA LYS A 359 6.36 -8.18 36.28
C LYS A 359 6.60 -6.90 37.08
N PHE A 360 6.14 -5.76 36.59
CA PHE A 360 6.23 -4.48 37.29
C PHE A 360 5.54 -4.51 38.65
N ILE A 361 4.35 -5.10 38.73
CA ILE A 361 3.64 -5.26 40.01
C ILE A 361 4.45 -6.14 40.97
N ARG A 362 5.00 -7.25 40.48
CA ARG A 362 5.82 -8.18 41.29
C ARG A 362 7.09 -7.53 41.81
N GLU A 363 7.87 -6.90 40.93
CA GLU A 363 9.09 -6.18 41.30
C GLU A 363 8.80 -5.09 42.34
N ARG A 364 7.70 -4.35 42.15
CA ARG A 364 7.25 -3.34 43.12
C ARG A 364 6.86 -3.95 44.47
N GLU A 365 6.26 -5.14 44.51
CA GLU A 365 5.92 -5.83 45.76
C GLU A 365 7.17 -6.35 46.48
N ASP A 366 8.12 -6.91 45.73
CA ASP A 366 9.38 -7.45 46.23
C ASP A 366 10.28 -6.37 46.83
N VAL A 367 10.31 -5.18 46.19
CA VAL A 367 10.98 -3.97 46.70
C VAL A 367 10.16 -3.32 47.82
N GLY A 368 8.86 -3.14 47.60
CA GLY A 368 7.93 -2.30 48.36
C GLY A 368 7.52 -2.81 49.73
N CYS A 369 7.17 -4.09 49.84
CA CYS A 369 6.52 -4.63 51.04
C CYS A 369 7.47 -5.38 51.99
N LYS A 370 8.69 -5.73 51.55
CA LYS A 370 9.52 -6.73 52.27
C LYS A 370 11.02 -6.39 52.41
N GLY A 371 11.59 -5.55 51.54
CA GLY A 371 13.04 -5.19 51.57
C GLY A 371 13.39 -3.79 52.09
N LEU A 372 12.49 -2.81 51.92
CA LEU A 372 12.78 -1.38 52.14
C LEU A 372 13.19 -0.99 53.56
N PHE A 373 12.73 -1.68 54.61
CA PHE A 373 13.05 -1.30 55.99
C PHE A 373 14.54 -1.44 56.34
N SER A 374 15.25 -2.44 55.79
CA SER A 374 16.69 -2.62 56.01
C SER A 374 17.51 -1.60 55.21
N ILE A 375 17.09 -1.30 53.98
CA ILE A 375 17.79 -0.36 53.08
C ILE A 375 17.64 1.09 53.53
N ILE A 376 16.42 1.52 53.89
CA ILE A 376 16.19 2.88 54.41
C ILE A 376 17.06 3.14 55.64
N TRP A 377 17.28 2.13 56.48
CA TRP A 377 18.14 2.23 57.65
C TRP A 377 19.64 2.36 57.31
N LYS A 378 20.10 1.76 56.21
CA LYS A 378 21.48 1.88 55.71
C LYS A 378 21.79 3.18 54.99
N ILE A 379 20.78 3.82 54.38
CA ILE A 379 20.89 5.13 53.72
C ILE A 379 20.84 6.30 54.74
N THR A 380 20.22 6.11 55.90
CA THR A 380 19.96 7.19 56.88
C THR A 380 20.99 7.30 58.02
N ARG A 381 22.01 6.46 58.01
CA ARG A 381 23.22 6.55 58.87
C ARG A 381 24.35 7.25 58.12
#